data_AF-A0A8F2ZGC9-F1
#
_entry.id   AF-A0A8F2ZGC9-F1
#
_cell.length_a   1.000
_cell.length_b   1.000
_cell.length_c   1.000
_cell.angle_alpha   90.00
_cell.angle_beta   90.00
_cell.angle_gamma   90.00
#
_symmetry.space_group_name_H-M   'P 1'
#
loop_
_entity.id
_entity.type
_entity.pdbx_description
1 polymer ?
#
loop_
_entity_poly.entity_id
_entity_poly.type
_entity_poly.pdbx_seq_one_letter_code
_entity_poly.pdbx_strand_id
1 'polypeptide(L)'
;KDPLTNKWRRVSVVLNKNGKQSQKEAQRRLNERIEAKLNDKTPTTLKSLTFHAASDEWFQNYIKTSGSKRTTIKTKLSKLNTLKKFVDEDILINKITLSYAQQVFDEMDSKGYVYQVNKDALSIFKNVFEYTRRIYKLQDLEFLKDITLNKRIKSYDEVKAKRNKYLELNEIQSIIKDINMKAQKMHSGIHKRFYLFVALMTEFQALNGMRIGEMLAIQNEDIDFDNKSLNINGTIHWF
;
A
#
# COMPACT_ATOMS: atom_id res chain seq x y z
N LYS A 1 10.47 40.52 -7.44
CA LYS A 1 9.12 40.10 -7.90
C LYS A 1 9.17 38.60 -8.14
N ASP A 2 8.24 37.82 -7.58
CA ASP A 2 8.20 36.38 -7.83
C ASP A 2 7.89 36.15 -9.32
N PRO A 3 8.77 35.48 -10.08
CA PRO A 3 8.62 35.33 -11.53
C PRO A 3 7.41 34.46 -11.93
N LEU A 4 6.91 33.60 -11.04
CA LEU A 4 5.79 32.70 -11.32
C LEU A 4 4.44 33.29 -10.91
N THR A 5 4.40 34.16 -9.90
CA THR A 5 3.13 34.72 -9.39
C THR A 5 2.98 36.22 -9.65
N ASN A 6 4.02 36.88 -10.16
CA ASN A 6 4.11 38.33 -10.33
C ASN A 6 3.86 39.14 -9.04
N LYS A 7 3.80 38.49 -7.86
CA LYS A 7 3.59 39.11 -6.56
C LYS A 7 4.93 39.52 -5.92
N TRP A 8 4.89 40.56 -5.09
CA TRP A 8 6.05 40.98 -4.30
C TRP A 8 6.18 40.13 -3.04
N ARG A 9 7.36 39.53 -2.84
CA ARG A 9 7.73 38.83 -1.60
C ARG A 9 8.89 39.57 -0.94
N ARG A 10 8.85 39.73 0.39
CA ARG A 10 9.86 40.46 1.16
C ARG A 10 10.88 39.50 1.77
N VAL A 11 12.15 39.89 1.71
CA VAL A 11 13.25 39.29 2.49
C VAL A 11 13.91 40.42 3.27
N SER A 12 14.30 40.15 4.51
CA SER A 12 14.98 41.11 5.38
C SER A 12 16.19 40.47 6.05
N VAL A 13 17.16 41.32 6.39
CA VAL A 13 18.33 40.99 7.23
C VAL A 13 18.39 42.07 8.30
N VAL A 14 18.54 41.67 9.55
CA VAL A 14 18.65 42.58 10.71
C VAL A 14 20.05 42.44 11.29
N LEU A 15 20.72 43.56 11.56
CA LEU A 15 22.01 43.62 12.25
C LEU A 15 21.92 44.62 13.40
N ASN A 16 22.61 44.33 14.51
CA ASN A 16 22.51 45.10 15.76
C ASN A 16 23.29 46.43 15.75
N LYS A 17 24.09 46.71 14.71
CA LYS A 17 24.93 47.92 14.62
C LYS A 17 24.62 48.68 13.33
N ASN A 18 24.56 50.02 13.42
CA ASN A 18 24.27 50.91 12.29
C ASN A 18 25.53 51.54 11.66
N GLY A 19 26.65 50.81 11.62
CA GLY A 19 27.89 51.28 11.01
C GLY A 19 27.97 51.00 9.50
N LYS A 20 28.80 51.74 8.76
CA LYS A 20 29.06 51.52 7.31
C LYS A 20 29.44 50.06 6.99
N GLN A 21 30.24 49.44 7.86
CA GLN A 21 30.64 48.04 7.72
C GLN A 21 29.44 47.08 7.89
N SER A 22 28.55 47.37 8.84
CA SER A 22 27.31 46.61 9.06
C SER A 22 26.34 46.77 7.90
N GLN A 23 26.22 47.96 7.30
CA GLN A 23 25.39 48.16 6.11
C GLN A 23 25.91 47.34 4.90
N LYS A 24 27.23 47.33 4.68
CA LYS A 24 27.85 46.53 3.61
C LYS A 24 27.65 45.03 3.83
N GLU A 25 27.79 44.55 5.06
CA GLU A 25 27.53 43.16 5.43
C GLU A 25 26.03 42.79 5.32
N ALA A 26 25.12 43.68 5.73
CA ALA A 26 23.68 43.47 5.57
C ALA A 26 23.29 43.35 4.10
N GLN A 27 23.85 44.20 3.23
CA GLN A 27 23.63 44.14 1.79
C GLN A 27 24.15 42.83 1.20
N ARG A 28 25.35 42.38 1.60
CA ARG A 28 25.91 41.11 1.15
C ARG A 28 25.00 39.93 1.52
N ARG A 29 24.61 39.82 2.81
CA ARG A 29 23.71 38.75 3.30
C ARG A 29 22.33 38.81 2.67
N LEU A 30 21.82 40.01 2.38
CA LEU A 30 20.54 40.19 1.71
C LEU A 30 20.62 39.69 0.27
N ASN A 31 21.68 40.05 -0.46
CA ASN A 31 21.93 39.58 -1.82
C ASN A 31 22.09 38.05 -1.85
N GLU A 32 22.88 37.46 -0.95
CA GLU A 32 23.03 36.02 -0.81
C GLU A 32 21.67 35.32 -0.58
N ARG A 33 20.82 35.88 0.30
CA ARG A 33 19.46 35.35 0.53
C ARG A 33 18.55 35.50 -0.71
N ILE A 34 18.67 36.59 -1.45
CA ILE A 34 17.91 36.82 -2.69
C ILE A 34 18.37 35.83 -3.76
N GLU A 35 19.67 35.68 -3.99
CA GLU A 35 20.23 34.72 -4.94
C GLU A 35 19.88 33.28 -4.57
N ALA A 36 20.00 32.89 -3.30
CA ALA A 36 19.59 31.57 -2.85
C ALA A 36 18.09 31.32 -3.13
N LYS A 37 17.21 32.31 -2.94
CA LYS A 37 15.78 32.20 -3.22
C LYS A 37 15.46 32.22 -4.72
N LEU A 38 16.24 32.91 -5.54
CA LEU A 38 16.08 32.96 -6.99
C LEU A 38 16.62 31.69 -7.67
N ASN A 39 17.70 31.12 -7.13
CA ASN A 39 18.33 29.91 -7.63
C ASN A 39 17.64 28.63 -7.13
N ASP A 40 16.87 28.71 -6.06
CA ASP A 40 16.05 27.61 -5.56
C ASP A 40 14.86 27.36 -6.50
N LYS A 41 15.09 26.50 -7.50
CA LYS A 41 14.10 26.03 -8.48
C LYS A 41 13.07 25.08 -7.87
N THR A 42 13.16 24.77 -6.57
CA THR A 42 12.19 23.90 -5.91
C THR A 42 10.83 24.59 -5.89
N PRO A 43 9.78 23.98 -6.46
CA PRO A 43 8.45 24.56 -6.45
C PRO A 43 8.03 24.91 -5.02
N THR A 44 7.43 26.10 -4.83
CA THR A 44 7.01 26.54 -3.49
C THR A 44 6.06 25.55 -2.84
N THR A 45 5.22 24.88 -3.65
CA THR A 45 4.31 23.81 -3.21
C THR A 45 5.05 22.58 -2.67
N LEU A 46 6.21 22.22 -3.22
CA LEU A 46 7.01 21.09 -2.73
C LEU A 46 7.61 21.35 -1.34
N LYS A 47 7.90 22.61 -1.01
CA LYS A 47 8.53 22.98 0.27
C LYS A 47 7.65 22.73 1.48
N SER A 48 6.32 22.73 1.28
CA SER A 48 5.32 22.47 2.32
C SER A 48 4.60 21.14 2.12
N LEU A 49 4.98 20.34 1.13
CA LEU A 49 4.30 19.08 0.81
C LEU A 49 4.72 18.00 1.82
N THR A 50 3.77 17.56 2.65
CA THR A 50 4.00 16.43 3.55
C THR A 50 3.96 15.11 2.80
N PHE A 51 4.59 14.08 3.35
CA PHE A 51 4.53 12.72 2.81
C PHE A 51 3.10 12.19 2.75
N HIS A 52 2.27 12.51 3.74
CA HIS A 52 0.87 12.13 3.78
C HIS A 52 0.06 12.78 2.65
N ALA A 53 0.21 14.08 2.44
CA ALA A 53 -0.46 14.78 1.34
C ALA A 53 -0.02 14.24 -0.03
N ALA A 54 1.28 14.06 -0.24
CA ALA A 54 1.82 13.45 -1.46
C ALA A 54 1.28 12.04 -1.70
N SER A 55 1.14 11.26 -0.62
CA SER A 55 0.57 9.90 -0.66
C SER A 55 -0.89 9.90 -1.09
N ASP A 56 -1.69 10.82 -0.54
CA ASP A 56 -3.12 10.92 -0.86
C ASP A 56 -3.32 11.39 -2.30
N GLU A 57 -2.56 12.39 -2.76
CA GLU A 57 -2.57 12.83 -4.15
C GLU A 57 -2.16 11.72 -5.13
N TRP A 58 -1.07 11.00 -4.82
CA TRP A 58 -0.64 9.86 -5.60
C TRP A 58 -1.74 8.79 -5.67
N PHE A 59 -2.40 8.50 -4.55
CA PHE A 59 -3.45 7.48 -4.50
C PHE A 59 -4.68 7.90 -5.33
N GLN A 60 -5.10 9.17 -5.25
CA GLN A 60 -6.18 9.69 -6.10
C GLN A 60 -5.84 9.61 -7.58
N ASN A 61 -4.59 9.90 -7.95
CA ASN A 61 -4.12 9.71 -9.31
C ASN A 61 -4.14 8.22 -9.70
N TYR A 62 -3.66 7.33 -8.83
CA TYR A 62 -3.63 5.88 -9.08
C TYR A 62 -5.04 5.30 -9.33
N ILE A 63 -6.06 5.73 -8.58
CA ILE A 63 -7.46 5.32 -8.82
C ILE A 63 -7.88 5.64 -10.25
N LYS A 64 -7.54 6.84 -10.73
CA LYS A 64 -7.95 7.34 -12.06
C LYS A 64 -7.17 6.70 -13.21
N THR A 65 -5.87 6.43 -13.02
CA THR A 65 -4.97 6.07 -14.13
C THR A 65 -4.63 4.59 -14.20
N SER A 66 -4.84 3.80 -13.14
CA SER A 66 -4.29 2.43 -13.08
C SER A 66 -5.12 1.35 -13.77
N GLY A 67 -6.39 1.62 -14.09
CA GLY A 67 -7.34 0.60 -14.58
C GLY A 67 -7.56 -0.56 -13.58
N SER A 68 -7.20 -0.38 -12.32
CA SER A 68 -7.22 -1.45 -11.32
C SER A 68 -8.63 -1.76 -10.83
N LYS A 69 -8.90 -3.05 -10.58
CA LYS A 69 -10.17 -3.51 -9.97
C LYS A 69 -10.38 -2.87 -8.59
N ARG A 70 -11.65 -2.74 -8.18
CA ARG A 70 -12.05 -2.19 -6.87
C ARG A 70 -11.38 -2.90 -5.69
N THR A 71 -11.25 -4.23 -5.74
CA THR A 71 -10.54 -5.04 -4.73
C THR A 71 -9.07 -4.64 -4.60
N THR A 72 -8.39 -4.44 -5.73
CA THR A 72 -7.00 -3.98 -5.79
C THR A 72 -6.86 -2.58 -5.20
N ILE A 73 -7.77 -1.66 -5.55
CA ILE A 73 -7.79 -0.30 -5.00
C ILE A 73 -7.94 -0.33 -3.47
N LYS A 74 -8.92 -1.08 -2.94
CA LYS A 74 -9.14 -1.23 -1.48
C LYS A 74 -7.91 -1.80 -0.77
N THR A 75 -7.30 -2.82 -1.38
CA THR A 75 -6.07 -3.44 -0.85
C THR A 75 -4.91 -2.45 -0.84
N LYS A 76 -4.73 -1.68 -1.92
CA LYS A 76 -3.68 -0.67 -2.03
C LYS A 76 -3.87 0.46 -1.01
N LEU A 77 -5.11 0.91 -0.78
CA LEU A 77 -5.45 1.89 0.26
C LEU A 77 -5.10 1.38 1.66
N SER A 78 -5.47 0.15 1.99
CA SER A 78 -5.15 -0.45 3.30
C SER A 78 -3.64 -0.50 3.56
N LYS A 79 -2.87 -0.87 2.53
CA LYS A 79 -1.40 -0.89 2.60
C LYS A 79 -0.81 0.52 2.69
N LEU A 80 -1.36 1.49 1.97
CA LEU A 80 -0.95 2.88 2.07
C LEU A 80 -1.21 3.44 3.47
N ASN A 81 -2.40 3.21 4.02
CA ASN A 81 -2.75 3.63 5.37
C ASN A 81 -1.88 2.97 6.43
N THR A 82 -1.45 1.73 6.19
CA THR A 82 -0.47 1.06 7.06
C THR A 82 0.87 1.80 7.01
N LEU A 83 1.40 2.11 5.83
CA LEU A 83 2.64 2.87 5.69
C LEU A 83 2.56 4.25 6.34
N LYS A 84 1.44 4.97 6.16
CA LYS A 84 1.19 6.30 6.75
C LYS A 84 1.24 6.29 8.29
N LYS A 85 1.01 5.15 8.96
CA LYS A 85 1.12 5.05 10.42
C LYS A 85 2.55 5.11 10.95
N PHE A 86 3.54 4.88 10.09
CA PHE A 86 4.97 4.87 10.44
C PHE A 86 5.70 6.14 10.00
N VAL A 87 4.97 7.12 9.50
CA VAL A 87 5.52 8.42 9.09
C VAL A 87 4.65 9.47 9.76
N ASP A 88 5.24 10.41 10.50
CA ASP A 88 4.44 11.47 11.12
C ASP A 88 3.80 12.39 10.05
N GLU A 89 2.63 12.96 10.36
CA GLU A 89 1.81 13.70 9.39
C GLU A 89 2.49 14.99 8.87
N ASP A 90 3.36 15.57 9.68
CA ASP A 90 4.08 16.83 9.43
C ASP A 90 5.40 16.63 8.67
N ILE A 91 5.84 15.38 8.47
CA ILE A 91 7.09 15.08 7.76
C ILE A 91 6.98 15.49 6.30
N LEU A 92 7.87 16.40 5.89
CA LEU A 92 7.98 16.88 4.52
C LEU A 92 8.64 15.85 3.62
N ILE A 93 8.02 15.56 2.47
CA ILE A 93 8.52 14.51 1.56
C ILE A 93 9.92 14.81 1.03
N ASN A 94 10.25 16.10 0.83
CA ASN A 94 11.57 16.54 0.37
C ASN A 94 12.64 16.57 1.47
N LYS A 95 12.30 16.23 2.72
CA LYS A 95 13.23 16.11 3.85
C LYS A 95 13.49 14.67 4.26
N ILE A 96 12.79 13.72 3.67
CA ILE A 96 13.02 12.30 3.93
C ILE A 96 14.37 11.91 3.35
N THR A 97 15.22 11.34 4.22
CA THR A 97 16.54 10.82 3.87
C THR A 97 16.53 9.29 3.83
N LEU A 98 17.62 8.69 3.35
CA LEU A 98 17.84 7.24 3.47
C LEU A 98 17.70 6.75 4.91
N SER A 99 18.35 7.44 5.85
CA SER A 99 18.34 7.06 7.27
C SER A 99 16.92 7.05 7.84
N TYR A 100 16.12 8.08 7.53
CA TYR A 100 14.73 8.13 7.98
C TYR A 100 13.90 7.03 7.32
N ALA A 101 14.03 6.85 6.00
CA ALA A 101 13.31 5.79 5.30
C ALA A 101 13.65 4.40 5.83
N GLN A 102 14.92 4.11 6.14
CA GLN A 102 15.34 2.86 6.73
C GLN A 102 14.72 2.65 8.12
N GLN A 103 14.72 3.69 8.97
CA GLN A 103 14.05 3.65 10.28
C GLN A 103 12.56 3.29 10.16
N VAL A 104 11.84 3.86 9.19
CA VAL A 104 10.43 3.53 8.93
C VAL A 104 10.25 2.04 8.66
N PHE A 105 11.05 1.46 7.77
CA PHE A 105 10.90 0.04 7.41
C PHE A 105 11.43 -0.92 8.48
N ASP A 106 12.45 -0.52 9.24
CA ASP A 106 12.94 -1.26 10.39
C ASP A 106 11.89 -1.28 11.51
N GLU A 107 11.20 -0.15 11.74
CA GLU A 107 10.11 -0.09 12.71
C GLU A 107 8.95 -1.00 12.27
N MET A 108 8.56 -0.99 11.00
CA MET A 108 7.55 -1.92 10.49
C MET A 108 7.93 -3.39 10.74
N ASP A 109 9.18 -3.78 10.48
CA ASP A 109 9.65 -5.15 10.79
C ASP A 109 9.63 -5.44 12.30
N SER A 110 10.03 -4.48 13.13
CA SER A 110 10.01 -4.60 14.59
C SER A 110 8.60 -4.79 15.17
N LYS A 111 7.58 -4.20 14.53
CA LYS A 111 6.16 -4.38 14.88
C LYS A 111 5.59 -5.71 14.39
N GLY A 112 6.40 -6.57 13.78
CA GLY A 112 6.00 -7.91 13.37
C GLY A 112 5.31 -7.98 12.01
N TYR A 113 5.35 -6.92 11.20
CA TYR A 113 4.83 -7.00 9.83
C TYR A 113 5.65 -7.98 9.01
N VAL A 114 4.97 -8.90 8.33
CA VAL A 114 5.64 -9.91 7.49
C VAL A 114 6.35 -9.24 6.32
N TYR A 115 7.46 -9.84 5.86
CA TYR A 115 8.30 -9.32 4.77
C TYR A 115 7.51 -8.87 3.53
N GLN A 116 6.47 -9.60 3.14
CA GLN A 116 5.65 -9.25 1.98
C GLN A 116 4.91 -7.92 2.18
N VAL A 117 4.43 -7.62 3.39
CA VAL A 117 3.76 -6.35 3.71
C VAL A 117 4.77 -5.20 3.64
N ASN A 118 5.96 -5.38 4.22
CA ASN A 118 7.04 -4.37 4.14
C ASN A 118 7.48 -4.13 2.69
N LYS A 119 7.58 -5.19 1.88
CA LYS A 119 7.89 -5.08 0.45
C LYS A 119 6.82 -4.30 -0.32
N ASP A 120 5.55 -4.56 -0.04
CA ASP A 120 4.45 -3.84 -0.68
C ASP A 120 4.39 -2.37 -0.23
N ALA A 121 4.66 -2.10 1.04
CA ALA A 121 4.78 -0.75 1.59
C ALA A 121 5.95 0.01 0.94
N LEU A 122 7.12 -0.62 0.79
CA LEU A 122 8.26 -0.04 0.08
C LEU A 122 7.93 0.26 -1.39
N SER A 123 7.18 -0.63 -2.05
CA SER A 123 6.70 -0.36 -3.41
C SER A 123 5.78 0.86 -3.45
N ILE A 124 4.86 1.01 -2.49
CA ILE A 124 4.01 2.21 -2.40
C ILE A 124 4.84 3.46 -2.16
N PHE A 125 5.74 3.42 -1.18
CA PHE A 125 6.65 4.52 -0.85
C PHE A 125 7.40 5.00 -2.10
N LYS A 126 8.05 4.10 -2.84
CA LYS A 126 8.74 4.43 -4.09
C LYS A 126 7.82 5.06 -5.14
N ASN A 127 6.59 4.54 -5.28
CA ASN A 127 5.61 5.09 -6.22
C ASN A 127 5.16 6.52 -5.85
N VAL A 128 5.03 6.81 -4.56
CA VAL A 128 4.72 8.16 -4.06
C VAL A 128 5.85 9.12 -4.42
N PHE A 129 7.11 8.76 -4.13
CA PHE A 129 8.27 9.60 -4.51
C PHE A 129 8.38 9.81 -6.02
N GLU A 130 8.18 8.77 -6.83
CA GLU A 130 8.19 8.88 -8.28
C GLU A 130 7.07 9.78 -8.82
N TYR A 131 5.88 9.70 -8.22
CA TYR A 131 4.80 10.62 -8.52
C TYR A 131 5.18 12.07 -8.17
N THR A 132 5.72 12.30 -6.97
CA THR A 132 6.15 13.61 -6.51
C THR A 132 7.27 14.18 -7.39
N ARG A 133 8.21 13.36 -7.87
CA ARG A 133 9.21 13.77 -8.87
C ARG A 133 8.56 14.25 -10.16
N ARG A 134 7.58 13.52 -10.69
CA ARG A 134 6.93 13.90 -11.96
C ARG A 134 6.15 15.21 -11.85
N ILE A 135 5.37 15.37 -10.79
CA ILE A 135 4.43 16.48 -10.59
C ILE A 135 5.12 17.71 -10.00
N TYR A 136 5.95 17.52 -8.97
CA TYR A 136 6.57 18.60 -8.20
C TYR A 136 8.06 18.79 -8.49
N LYS A 137 8.62 18.05 -9.44
CA LYS A 137 10.05 18.13 -9.81
C LYS A 137 10.98 17.87 -8.61
N LEU A 138 10.56 17.01 -7.67
CA LEU A 138 11.43 16.51 -6.61
C LEU A 138 12.69 15.91 -7.22
N GLN A 139 13.84 16.41 -6.77
CA GLN A 139 15.15 15.95 -7.19
C GLN A 139 15.69 14.90 -6.22
N ASP A 140 16.70 14.17 -6.66
CA ASP A 140 17.42 13.17 -5.87
C ASP A 140 16.53 12.07 -5.26
N LEU A 141 16.36 11.00 -6.03
CA LEU A 141 15.65 9.79 -5.61
C LEU A 141 16.59 8.57 -5.53
N GLU A 142 17.91 8.77 -5.59
CA GLU A 142 18.86 7.65 -5.65
C GLU A 142 18.79 6.80 -4.39
N PHE A 143 18.61 7.46 -3.24
CA PHE A 143 18.48 6.81 -1.93
C PHE A 143 17.36 5.76 -1.88
N LEU A 144 16.33 5.86 -2.73
CA LEU A 144 15.26 4.86 -2.76
C LEU A 144 15.77 3.45 -3.13
N LYS A 145 16.88 3.36 -3.87
CA LYS A 145 17.49 2.09 -4.26
C LYS A 145 18.20 1.41 -3.10
N ASP A 146 18.69 2.20 -2.15
CA ASP A 146 19.53 1.74 -1.04
C ASP A 146 18.72 1.32 0.19
N ILE A 147 17.40 1.54 0.18
CA ILE A 147 16.50 1.05 1.23
C ILE A 147 16.49 -0.48 1.20
N THR A 148 16.87 -1.08 2.32
CA THR A 148 16.92 -2.55 2.48
C THR A 148 15.80 -3.03 3.38
N LEU A 149 15.36 -4.28 3.16
CA LEU A 149 14.35 -4.93 3.99
C LEU A 149 14.95 -6.20 4.58
N ASN A 150 14.73 -6.40 5.87
CA ASN A 150 15.17 -7.62 6.57
C ASN A 150 14.46 -8.85 6.00
N LYS A 151 15.21 -9.67 5.27
CA LYS A 151 14.73 -11.00 4.87
C LYS A 151 14.89 -11.93 6.06
N ARG A 152 13.77 -12.31 6.68
CA ARG A 152 13.79 -13.39 7.66
C ARG A 152 14.20 -14.68 6.96
N ILE A 153 15.26 -15.31 7.46
CA ILE A 153 15.65 -16.65 7.05
C ILE A 153 14.53 -17.59 7.51
N LYS A 154 13.94 -18.32 6.58
CA LYS A 154 12.91 -19.30 6.93
C LYS A 154 13.59 -20.44 7.68
N SER A 155 13.04 -20.84 8.82
CA SER A 155 13.55 -22.02 9.51
C SER A 155 13.26 -23.28 8.70
N TYR A 156 14.03 -24.35 8.93
CA TYR A 156 13.75 -25.65 8.33
C TYR A 156 12.31 -26.11 8.60
N ASP A 157 11.84 -25.90 9.84
CA ASP A 157 10.49 -26.28 10.26
C ASP A 157 9.41 -25.46 9.57
N GLU A 158 9.61 -24.16 9.34
CA GLU A 158 8.69 -23.33 8.56
C GLU A 158 8.58 -23.81 7.11
N VAL A 159 9.71 -24.23 6.52
CA VAL A 159 9.73 -24.78 5.16
C VAL A 159 9.03 -26.13 5.13
N LYS A 160 9.26 -27.00 6.12
CA LYS A 160 8.60 -28.31 6.25
C LYS A 160 7.09 -28.16 6.49
N ALA A 161 6.68 -27.26 7.37
CA ALA A 161 5.27 -26.96 7.64
C ALA A 161 4.55 -26.43 6.39
N LYS A 162 5.22 -25.65 5.53
CA LYS A 162 4.66 -25.24 4.24
C LYS A 162 4.44 -26.41 3.28
N ARG A 163 5.28 -27.45 3.34
CA ARG A 163 5.11 -28.65 2.50
C ARG A 163 3.87 -29.43 2.93
N ASN A 164 3.56 -29.50 4.22
CA ASN A 164 2.39 -30.20 4.75
C ASN A 164 1.10 -29.35 4.76
N LYS A 165 0.98 -28.33 3.88
CA LYS A 165 -0.13 -27.37 3.90
C LYS A 165 -1.23 -27.68 2.88
N TYR A 166 -1.33 -28.93 2.44
CA TYR A 166 -2.37 -29.40 1.55
C TYR A 166 -3.16 -30.50 2.25
N LEU A 167 -4.43 -30.65 1.87
CA LEU A 167 -5.30 -31.69 2.40
C LEU A 167 -5.28 -32.88 1.45
N GLU A 168 -5.08 -34.07 2.01
CA GLU A 168 -5.26 -35.33 1.30
C GLU A 168 -6.75 -35.66 1.16
N LEU A 169 -7.11 -36.49 0.17
CA LEU A 169 -8.53 -36.78 -0.13
C LEU A 169 -9.27 -37.41 1.05
N ASN A 170 -8.61 -38.29 1.81
CA ASN A 170 -9.17 -38.91 3.01
C ASN A 170 -9.41 -37.87 4.13
N GLU A 171 -8.55 -36.87 4.27
CA GLU A 171 -8.73 -35.76 5.23
C GLU A 171 -9.93 -34.90 4.82
N ILE A 172 -10.08 -34.61 3.53
CA ILE A 172 -11.24 -33.88 3.00
C ILE A 172 -12.53 -34.67 3.27
N GLN A 173 -12.54 -35.97 3.01
CA GLN A 173 -13.68 -36.84 3.30
C GLN A 173 -14.04 -36.85 4.79
N SER A 174 -13.04 -36.89 5.68
CA SER A 174 -13.26 -36.79 7.12
C SER A 174 -13.88 -35.45 7.51
N ILE A 175 -13.38 -34.33 6.97
CA ILE A 175 -13.91 -32.99 7.20
C ILE A 175 -15.37 -32.90 6.75
N ILE A 176 -15.70 -33.40 5.55
CA ILE A 176 -17.07 -33.43 5.03
C ILE A 176 -17.98 -34.25 5.94
N LYS A 177 -17.52 -35.42 6.40
CA LYS A 177 -18.28 -36.26 7.34
C LYS A 177 -18.58 -35.53 8.64
N ASP A 178 -17.59 -34.85 9.22
CA ASP A 178 -17.76 -34.10 10.47
C ASP A 178 -18.71 -32.91 10.31
N ILE A 179 -18.63 -32.19 9.19
CA ILE A 179 -19.57 -31.10 8.85
C ILE A 179 -20.99 -31.65 8.73
N ASN A 180 -21.18 -32.78 8.04
CA ASN A 180 -22.48 -33.43 7.90
C ASN A 180 -23.03 -33.89 9.25
N MET A 181 -22.21 -34.52 10.10
CA MET A 181 -22.60 -34.89 11.47
C MET A 181 -23.03 -33.67 12.28
N LYS A 182 -22.31 -32.56 12.15
CA LYS A 182 -22.67 -31.29 12.79
C LYS A 182 -24.01 -30.76 12.28
N ALA A 183 -24.25 -30.83 10.97
CA ALA A 183 -25.52 -30.42 10.37
C ALA A 183 -26.72 -31.22 10.94
N GLN A 184 -26.56 -32.53 11.16
CA GLN A 184 -27.64 -33.35 11.71
C GLN A 184 -27.98 -33.02 13.16
N LYS A 185 -27.04 -32.49 13.93
CA LYS A 185 -27.24 -32.06 15.32
C LYS A 185 -27.86 -30.67 15.44
N MET A 186 -28.01 -29.92 14.34
CA MET A 186 -28.59 -28.57 14.37
C MET A 186 -30.12 -28.63 14.45
N HIS A 187 -30.69 -27.96 15.46
CA HIS A 187 -32.14 -27.80 15.59
C HIS A 187 -32.71 -26.76 14.62
N SER A 188 -31.91 -25.75 14.26
CA SER A 188 -32.33 -24.68 13.36
C SER A 188 -32.16 -25.09 11.90
N GLY A 189 -33.25 -25.06 11.13
CA GLY A 189 -33.25 -25.43 9.71
C GLY A 189 -32.28 -24.60 8.85
N ILE A 190 -32.12 -23.30 9.16
CA ILE A 190 -31.18 -22.43 8.42
C ILE A 190 -29.72 -22.81 8.68
N HIS A 191 -29.38 -23.16 9.92
CA HIS A 191 -28.03 -23.60 10.29
C HIS A 191 -27.73 -24.99 9.73
N LYS A 192 -28.71 -25.90 9.80
CA LYS A 192 -28.60 -27.23 9.17
C LYS A 192 -28.31 -27.09 7.67
N ARG A 193 -29.10 -26.28 6.96
CA ARG A 193 -28.91 -26.01 5.53
C ARG A 193 -27.52 -25.42 5.26
N PHE A 194 -27.09 -24.43 6.05
CA PHE A 194 -25.76 -23.84 5.91
C PHE A 194 -24.64 -24.89 5.95
N TYR A 195 -24.61 -25.76 6.96
CA TYR A 195 -23.57 -26.79 7.05
C TYR A 195 -23.64 -27.82 5.91
N LEU A 196 -24.83 -28.21 5.46
CA LEU A 196 -24.99 -29.10 4.30
C LEU A 196 -24.40 -28.47 3.03
N PHE A 197 -24.66 -27.18 2.79
CA PHE A 197 -24.08 -26.45 1.66
C PHE A 197 -22.56 -26.37 1.79
N VAL A 198 -22.01 -26.08 2.97
CA VAL A 198 -20.55 -26.06 3.19
C VAL A 198 -19.92 -27.42 2.87
N ALA A 199 -20.55 -28.53 3.23
CA ALA A 199 -20.06 -29.88 2.91
C ALA A 199 -20.03 -30.11 1.39
N LEU A 200 -21.13 -29.84 0.69
CA LEU A 200 -21.23 -29.98 -0.77
C LEU A 200 -20.25 -29.06 -1.52
N MET A 201 -20.11 -27.82 -1.07
CA MET A 201 -19.15 -26.87 -1.62
C MET A 201 -17.71 -27.34 -1.42
N THR A 202 -17.38 -27.86 -0.24
CA THR A 202 -16.04 -28.42 0.04
C THR A 202 -15.71 -29.57 -0.90
N GLU A 203 -16.64 -30.51 -1.07
CA GLU A 203 -16.51 -31.62 -2.01
C GLU A 203 -16.33 -31.13 -3.45
N PHE A 204 -17.19 -30.22 -3.89
CA PHE A 204 -17.15 -29.71 -5.25
C PHE A 204 -15.86 -28.93 -5.55
N GLN A 205 -15.35 -28.14 -4.60
CA GLN A 205 -14.06 -27.46 -4.74
C GLN A 205 -12.89 -28.46 -4.79
N ALA A 206 -12.92 -29.51 -3.99
CA ALA A 206 -11.88 -30.54 -3.97
C ALA A 206 -11.81 -31.31 -5.29
N LEU A 207 -12.96 -31.61 -5.90
CA LEU A 207 -13.04 -32.37 -7.15
C LEU A 207 -12.74 -31.52 -8.39
N ASN A 208 -13.07 -30.23 -8.38
CA ASN A 208 -12.99 -29.37 -9.58
C ASN A 208 -11.92 -28.27 -9.50
N GLY A 209 -11.28 -28.06 -8.34
CA GLY A 209 -10.24 -27.04 -8.17
C GLY A 209 -10.74 -25.59 -8.24
N MET A 210 -12.06 -25.37 -8.11
CA MET A 210 -12.70 -24.07 -8.26
C MET A 210 -12.38 -23.11 -7.10
N ARG A 211 -12.22 -21.81 -7.39
CA ARG A 211 -12.09 -20.81 -6.32
C ARG A 211 -13.45 -20.55 -5.68
N ILE A 212 -13.45 -20.28 -4.37
CA ILE A 212 -14.68 -20.03 -3.61
C ILE A 212 -15.55 -18.89 -4.20
N GLY A 213 -14.92 -17.83 -4.70
CA GLY A 213 -15.65 -16.72 -5.32
C GLY A 213 -16.33 -17.09 -6.63
N GLU A 214 -15.73 -17.99 -7.43
CA GLU A 214 -16.31 -18.53 -8.67
C GLU A 214 -17.49 -19.43 -8.33
N MET A 215 -17.33 -20.32 -7.35
CA MET A 215 -18.39 -21.22 -6.87
C MET A 215 -19.61 -20.48 -6.35
N LEU A 216 -19.40 -19.42 -5.57
CA LEU A 216 -20.49 -18.62 -5.03
C LEU A 216 -21.24 -17.83 -6.12
N ALA A 217 -20.62 -17.64 -7.30
CA ALA A 217 -21.21 -16.90 -8.41
C ALA A 217 -22.02 -17.79 -9.38
N ILE A 218 -22.03 -19.12 -9.18
CA ILE A 218 -22.75 -20.06 -10.05
C ILE A 218 -24.24 -19.75 -10.04
N GLN A 219 -24.80 -19.57 -11.24
CA GLN A 219 -26.24 -19.47 -11.48
C GLN A 219 -26.77 -20.73 -12.15
N ASN A 220 -28.10 -20.91 -12.16
CA ASN A 220 -28.70 -22.11 -12.75
C ASN A 220 -28.40 -22.19 -14.26
N GLU A 221 -28.34 -21.06 -14.94
CA GLU A 221 -28.06 -20.96 -16.37
C GLU A 221 -26.61 -21.32 -16.75
N ASP A 222 -25.69 -21.34 -15.77
CA ASP A 222 -24.30 -21.72 -15.99
C ASP A 222 -24.11 -23.25 -16.04
N ILE A 223 -25.13 -24.03 -15.63
CA ILE A 223 -25.05 -25.49 -15.50
C ILE A 223 -25.72 -26.14 -16.70
N ASP A 224 -24.93 -26.89 -17.46
CA ASP A 224 -25.43 -27.79 -18.50
C ASP A 224 -25.41 -29.22 -17.96
N PHE A 225 -26.58 -29.70 -17.52
CA PHE A 225 -26.73 -31.04 -16.96
C PHE A 225 -26.61 -32.14 -18.03
N ASP A 226 -26.98 -31.85 -19.27
CA ASP A 226 -26.94 -32.82 -20.38
C ASP A 226 -25.48 -33.11 -20.76
N ASN A 227 -24.70 -32.05 -20.92
CA ASN A 227 -23.27 -32.15 -21.26
C ASN A 227 -22.36 -32.25 -20.03
N LYS A 228 -22.93 -32.25 -18.81
CA LYS A 228 -22.20 -32.29 -17.53
C LYS A 228 -21.11 -31.23 -17.45
N SER A 229 -21.42 -30.02 -17.90
CA SER A 229 -20.47 -28.91 -17.97
C SER A 229 -20.94 -27.73 -17.13
N LEU A 230 -19.99 -26.96 -16.63
CA LEU A 230 -20.21 -25.76 -15.83
C LEU A 230 -19.47 -24.59 -16.46
N ASN A 231 -20.19 -23.55 -16.84
CA ASN A 231 -19.61 -22.33 -17.38
C ASN A 231 -19.17 -21.40 -16.23
N ILE A 232 -17.87 -21.13 -16.13
CA ILE A 232 -17.33 -20.25 -15.08
C ILE A 232 -17.13 -18.85 -15.67
N ASN A 233 -18.09 -17.95 -15.45
CA ASN A 233 -18.09 -16.61 -16.04
C ASN A 233 -18.10 -15.46 -14.99
N GLY A 234 -18.18 -15.79 -13.69
CA GLY A 234 -18.36 -14.82 -12.62
C GLY A 234 -17.49 -15.07 -11.39
N THR A 235 -17.36 -14.06 -10.54
CA THR A 235 -16.77 -14.21 -9.21
C THR A 235 -17.41 -13.24 -8.23
N ILE A 236 -17.88 -13.74 -7.10
CA ILE A 236 -18.42 -12.90 -6.03
C ILE A 236 -17.26 -12.34 -5.20
N HIS A 237 -17.26 -11.02 -5.05
CA HIS A 237 -16.38 -10.30 -4.15
C HIS A 237 -17.20 -9.75 -2.97
N TRP A 238 -16.89 -10.21 -1.76
CA TRP A 238 -17.46 -9.68 -0.52
C TRP A 238 -16.72 -8.37 -0.17
N PHE A 239 -17.43 -7.23 -0.19
CA PHE A 239 -16.84 -5.90 0.06
C PHE A 239 -17.28 -5.30 1.39
#